data_AF-A0AAV9Q0E3-F1
#
_entry.id   AF-A0AAV9Q0E3-F1
#
_cell.length_a   1.000
_cell.length_b   1.000
_cell.length_c   1.000
_cell.angle_alpha   90.00
_cell.angle_beta   90.00
_cell.angle_gamma   90.00
#
_symmetry.space_group_name_H-M   'P 1'
#
loop_
_entity.id
_entity.type
_entity.pdbx_description
1 polymer ?
#
loop_
_entity_poly.entity_id
_entity_poly.type
_entity_poly.pdbx_seq_one_letter_code
_entity_poly.pdbx_strand_id
1 'polypeptide(L)' 'MADNLRDQTEPKQKAVLGDKAVGGTDNDADHVPNVERGLKAAISNPNTSQKAKEQAQKKLDAVE' A
#
# COMPACT_ATOMS: atom_id res chain seq x y z
N MET A 1 -9.85 -19.21 -51.88
CA MET A 1 -10.34 -18.76 -50.57
C MET A 1 -9.14 -18.76 -49.66
N ALA A 2 -8.66 -17.54 -49.38
CA ALA A 2 -7.51 -17.28 -48.54
C ALA A 2 -7.90 -17.39 -47.06
N ASP A 3 -6.86 -17.40 -46.22
CA ASP A 3 -6.88 -17.24 -44.78
C ASP A 3 -7.26 -18.53 -44.02
N ASN A 4 -6.46 -19.05 -43.10
CA ASN A 4 -5.74 -18.29 -42.09
C ASN A 4 -4.46 -19.00 -41.65
N LEU A 5 -3.40 -18.20 -41.69
CA LEU A 5 -2.03 -18.51 -41.42
C LEU A 5 -1.77 -18.56 -39.91
N ARG A 6 -0.80 -19.41 -39.53
CA ARG A 6 0.02 -19.34 -38.32
C ARG A 6 -0.60 -19.79 -36.99
N ASP A 7 -0.37 -21.06 -36.72
CA ASP A 7 0.29 -21.50 -35.49
C ASP A 7 1.47 -20.57 -35.10
N GLN A 8 1.66 -20.40 -33.79
CA GLN A 8 2.86 -19.97 -33.06
C GLN A 8 2.55 -18.89 -32.01
N THR A 9 3.07 -19.16 -30.81
CA THR A 9 3.35 -18.26 -29.67
C THR A 9 2.28 -18.18 -28.57
N GLU A 10 2.45 -19.06 -27.58
CA GLU A 10 1.94 -18.87 -26.21
C GLU A 10 2.40 -17.51 -25.64
N PRO A 11 1.73 -16.99 -24.60
CA PRO A 11 2.12 -17.47 -23.28
C PRO A 11 0.90 -17.87 -22.47
N LYS A 12 0.99 -19.08 -21.90
CA LYS A 12 0.30 -19.44 -20.66
C LYS A 12 0.39 -18.23 -19.75
N GLN A 13 -0.77 -17.67 -19.39
CA GLN A 13 -0.88 -16.56 -18.46
C GLN A 13 -0.26 -17.03 -17.15
N LYS A 14 1.04 -16.81 -17.05
CA LYS A 14 1.86 -17.01 -15.88
C LYS A 14 1.17 -16.16 -14.83
N ALA A 15 0.72 -16.79 -13.76
CA ALA A 15 0.32 -16.12 -12.55
C ALA A 15 1.51 -15.26 -12.09
N VAL A 16 1.61 -14.04 -12.62
CA VAL A 16 2.55 -13.05 -12.13
C VAL A 16 1.87 -12.46 -10.91
N LEU A 17 2.07 -13.16 -9.80
CA LEU A 17 2.17 -12.58 -8.48
C LEU A 17 3.02 -11.30 -8.59
N GLY A 18 2.41 -10.14 -8.78
CA GLY A 18 3.17 -8.99 -9.27
C GLY A 18 2.61 -7.59 -9.03
N ASP A 19 1.47 -7.41 -8.36
CA ASP A 19 0.93 -6.06 -8.12
C ASP A 19 0.28 -5.86 -6.74
N LYS A 20 0.78 -6.58 -5.71
CA LYS A 20 0.39 -6.33 -4.31
C LYS A 20 1.38 -5.41 -3.57
N ALA A 21 2.08 -4.55 -4.31
CA ALA A 21 2.77 -3.39 -3.76
C ALA A 21 2.05 -2.09 -4.13
N VAL A 22 0.78 -2.16 -4.55
CA VAL A 22 -0.04 -0.96 -4.68
C VAL A 22 -0.37 -0.44 -3.28
N GLY A 23 0.50 0.43 -2.77
CA GLY A 23 0.19 1.38 -1.71
C GLY A 23 -0.78 2.44 -2.23
N GLY A 24 -1.90 2.02 -2.81
CA GLY A 24 -2.97 2.87 -3.29
C GLY A 24 -4.04 2.95 -2.22
N THR A 25 -4.06 4.05 -1.48
CA THR A 25 -5.20 4.41 -0.64
C THR A 25 -5.80 5.69 -1.19
N ASP A 26 -6.47 5.57 -2.33
CA ASP A 26 -7.31 6.63 -2.91
C ASP A 26 -8.77 6.52 -2.43
N ASN A 27 -8.98 6.00 -1.21
CA ASN A 27 -10.29 5.98 -0.55
C ASN A 27 -10.17 6.76 0.76
N ASP A 28 -10.63 8.01 0.77
CA ASP A 28 -10.56 8.93 1.92
C ASP A 28 -11.17 8.35 3.21
N ALA A 29 -12.10 7.40 3.10
CA ALA A 29 -12.75 6.72 4.24
C ALA A 29 -11.84 5.69 4.95
N ASP A 30 -10.91 5.05 4.23
CA ASP A 30 -10.03 4.00 4.76
C ASP A 30 -8.63 4.52 5.14
N HIS A 31 -8.35 5.79 4.85
CA HIS A 31 -7.07 6.41 5.13
C HIS A 31 -6.86 6.63 6.64
N VAL A 32 -7.91 7.03 7.36
CA VAL A 32 -7.89 7.32 8.81
C VAL A 32 -7.35 6.15 9.65
N PRO A 33 -7.94 4.93 9.62
CA PRO A 33 -7.47 3.83 10.45
C PRO A 33 -6.05 3.36 10.11
N ASN A 34 -5.63 3.50 8.85
CA ASN A 34 -4.28 3.15 8.42
C ASN A 34 -3.25 4.19 8.89
N VAL A 35 -3.59 5.47 8.85
CA VAL A 35 -2.77 6.54 9.42
C VAL A 35 -2.62 6.36 10.92
N GLU A 36 -3.70 6.14 11.66
CA GLU A 36 -3.62 5.91 13.11
C GLU A 36 -2.69 4.76 13.46
N ARG A 37 -2.79 3.63 12.74
CA ARG A 37 -1.90 2.47 12.94
C ARG A 37 -0.44 2.83 12.67
N GLY A 38 -0.16 3.58 11.60
CA GLY A 38 1.19 4.05 11.27
C GLY A 38 1.75 5.00 12.33
N LEU A 39 0.93 5.92 12.84
CA LEU A 39 1.33 6.85 13.92
C LEU A 39 1.58 6.10 15.23
N LYS A 40 0.70 5.16 15.62
CA LYS A 40 0.87 4.28 16.79
C LYS A 40 2.17 3.48 16.70
N ALA A 41 2.49 2.93 15.52
CA ALA A 41 3.74 2.22 15.29
C ALA A 41 4.97 3.14 15.44
N ALA A 42 4.90 4.37 14.94
CA ALA A 42 5.98 5.35 15.08
C ALA A 42 6.22 5.76 16.55
N ILE A 43 5.18 5.84 17.37
CA ILE A 43 5.29 6.16 18.81
C ILE A 43 6.00 5.03 19.56
N SER A 44 5.63 3.78 19.28
CA SER A 44 6.20 2.60 19.95
C SER A 44 7.63 2.27 19.49
N ASN A 45 8.06 2.76 18.34
CA ASN A 45 9.38 2.43 17.79
C ASN A 45 10.50 3.10 18.62
N PRO A 46 11.43 2.33 19.22
CA PRO A 46 12.54 2.88 20.01
C PRO A 46 13.54 3.69 19.17
N ASN A 47 13.59 3.47 17.85
CA ASN A 47 14.47 4.19 16.92
C ASN A 47 13.90 5.56 16.50
N THR A 48 12.67 5.88 16.90
CA THR A 48 12.03 7.14 16.56
C THR A 48 12.39 8.21 17.58
N SER A 49 12.75 9.41 17.10
CA SER A 49 13.13 10.51 17.98
C SER A 49 11.96 10.98 18.84
N GLN A 50 12.25 11.53 20.02
CA GLN A 50 11.23 12.02 20.96
C GLN A 50 10.29 13.04 20.32
N LYS A 51 10.84 14.01 19.58
CA LYS A 51 10.07 14.99 18.80
C LYS A 51 9.15 14.33 17.78
N ALA A 52 9.61 13.28 17.09
CA ALA A 52 8.79 12.57 16.11
C ALA A 52 7.65 11.78 16.78
N LYS A 53 7.89 11.20 17.96
CA LYS A 53 6.85 10.53 18.76
C LYS A 53 5.78 11.52 19.23
N GLU A 54 6.17 12.68 19.72
CA GLU A 54 5.22 13.75 20.10
C GLU A 54 4.38 14.23 18.92
N GLN A 55 5.00 14.41 17.75
CA GLN A 55 4.29 14.77 16.53
C GLN A 55 3.32 13.66 16.09
N ALA A 56 3.73 12.39 16.21
CA ALA A 56 2.87 11.26 15.88
C ALA A 56 1.68 11.17 16.84
N GLN A 57 1.89 11.39 18.14
CA GLN A 57 0.84 11.43 19.14
C GLN A 57 -0.16 12.57 18.86
N LYS A 58 0.33 13.80 18.63
CA LYS A 58 -0.54 14.94 18.31
C LYS A 58 -1.40 14.72 17.06
N LYS A 59 -0.86 14.03 16.04
CA LYS A 59 -1.60 13.70 14.83
C LYS A 59 -2.62 12.59 15.09
N LEU A 60 -2.29 11.64 15.94
CA LEU A 60 -3.20 10.57 16.34
C LEU A 60 -4.40 11.15 17.10
N ASP A 61 -4.15 12.01 18.09
CA ASP A 61 -5.19 12.69 18.88
C ASP A 61 -6.07 13.64 18.03
N ALA A 62 -5.57 14.11 16.88
CA ALA A 62 -6.31 15.00 15.98
C ALA A 62 -7.15 14.26 14.93
N VAL A 63 -6.91 12.96 14.76
CA VAL A 63 -7.62 12.08 13.83
C VAL A 63 -8.71 11.27 14.55
N GLU A 64 -8.57 11.08 15.87
CA GLU A 64 -9.55 10.45 16.77
C GLU A 64 -10.82 11.29 16.97
#